data_AF-A0A243SCA6-F1
#
_entry.id   AF-A0A243SCA6-F1
#
_cell.length_a   1.000
_cell.length_b   1.000
_cell.length_c   1.000
_cell.angle_alpha   90.00
_cell.angle_beta   90.00
_cell.angle_gamma   90.00
#
_symmetry.space_group_name_H-M   'P 1'
#
loop_
_entity.id
_entity.type
_entity.pdbx_description
1 polymer ?
#
loop_
_entity_poly.entity_id
_entity_poly.type
_entity_poly.pdbx_seq_one_letter_code
_entity_poly.pdbx_strand_id
1 'polypeptide(L)'
;MSQRITQCTNSNIAFTLGIIAILLFLLLIWGVFGLDISNYFTAIIGLLIGLISIIGIVYSFKSLQEPTGIRSVFGFILNGVMAILFVITFVGFFLSRT
;
A
#
# COMPACT_ATOMS: atom_id res chain seq x y z
N MET A 1 -26.97 14.56 2.13
CA MET A 1 -26.29 14.67 0.82
C MET A 1 -24.76 14.74 0.94
N SER A 2 -24.21 15.45 1.94
CA SER A 2 -22.75 15.55 2.16
C SER A 2 -22.03 14.19 2.36
N GLN A 3 -22.59 13.25 3.14
CA GLN A 3 -21.94 11.97 3.45
C GLN A 3 -21.66 11.08 2.21
N ARG A 4 -22.55 11.04 1.21
CA ARG A 4 -22.32 10.24 -0.02
C ARG A 4 -21.18 10.76 -0.89
N ILE A 5 -20.91 12.08 -0.86
CA ILE A 5 -19.79 12.68 -1.60
C ILE A 5 -18.48 12.33 -0.91
N THR A 6 -18.45 12.46 0.42
CA THR A 6 -17.29 12.07 1.25
C THR A 6 -16.98 10.57 1.10
N GLN A 7 -17.99 9.72 0.97
CA GLN A 7 -17.87 8.29 0.70
C GLN A 7 -17.15 7.99 -0.62
N CYS A 8 -17.66 8.54 -1.73
CA CYS A 8 -17.07 8.35 -3.06
C CYS A 8 -15.61 8.85 -3.10
N THR A 9 -15.33 9.98 -2.44
CA THR A 9 -13.99 10.53 -2.35
C THR A 9 -13.05 9.61 -1.57
N ASN A 10 -13.45 9.13 -0.38
CA ASN A 10 -12.61 8.25 0.44
C ASN A 10 -12.35 6.89 -0.21
N SER A 11 -13.36 6.29 -0.86
CA SER A 11 -13.18 5.02 -1.57
C SER A 11 -12.26 5.16 -2.77
N ASN A 12 -12.31 6.28 -3.50
CA ASN A 12 -11.41 6.53 -4.62
C ASN A 12 -9.97 6.79 -4.14
N ILE A 13 -9.79 7.52 -3.03
CA ILE A 13 -8.48 7.75 -2.44
C ILE A 13 -7.84 6.43 -2.01
N ALA A 14 -8.57 5.57 -1.27
CA ALA A 14 -8.04 4.29 -0.81
C ALA A 14 -7.61 3.37 -1.96
N PHE A 15 -8.42 3.33 -3.04
CA PHE A 15 -8.11 2.56 -4.24
C PHE A 15 -6.88 3.11 -4.98
N THR A 16 -6.78 4.44 -5.10
CA THR A 16 -5.65 5.10 -5.75
C THR A 16 -4.33 4.85 -5.00
N LEU A 17 -4.36 4.97 -3.66
CA LEU A 17 -3.19 4.67 -2.81
C LEU A 17 -2.76 3.22 -2.96
N GLY A 18 -3.71 2.29 -3.07
CA GLY A 18 -3.41 0.89 -3.32
C GLY A 18 -2.72 0.66 -4.66
N ILE A 19 -3.17 1.31 -5.75
CA ILE A 19 -2.50 1.24 -7.06
C ILE A 19 -1.07 1.80 -6.97
N ILE A 20 -0.88 2.93 -6.29
CA ILE A 20 0.44 3.52 -6.10
C ILE A 20 1.37 2.56 -5.33
N ALA A 21 0.86 1.90 -4.30
CA ALA A 21 1.62 0.88 -3.56
C ALA A 21 2.06 -0.29 -4.45
N ILE A 22 1.19 -0.77 -5.36
CA ILE A 22 1.56 -1.79 -6.37
C ILE A 22 2.70 -1.30 -7.26
N LEU A 23 2.58 -0.09 -7.81
CA LEU A 23 3.59 0.45 -8.73
C LEU A 23 4.95 0.60 -8.05
N LEU A 24 4.97 1.08 -6.81
CA LEU A 24 6.21 1.19 -6.03
C LEU A 24 6.78 -0.18 -5.66
N PHE A 25 5.93 -1.17 -5.37
CA PHE A 25 6.36 -2.53 -5.10
C PHE A 25 6.98 -3.20 -6.33
N LEU A 26 6.40 -2.99 -7.52
CA LEU A 26 7.00 -3.45 -8.78
C LEU A 26 8.35 -2.79 -9.03
N LEU A 27 8.48 -1.48 -8.76
CA LEU A 27 9.75 -0.76 -8.84
C LEU A 27 10.79 -1.34 -7.87
N LEU A 28 10.37 -1.72 -6.66
CA LEU A 28 11.25 -2.36 -5.67
C LEU A 28 11.74 -3.73 -6.15
N ILE A 29 10.86 -4.57 -6.69
CA ILE A 29 11.25 -5.87 -7.30
C ILE A 29 12.26 -5.63 -8.42
N TRP A 30 12.00 -4.66 -9.29
CA TRP A 30 12.90 -4.35 -10.40
C TRP A 30 14.25 -3.82 -9.93
N GLY A 31 14.26 -3.03 -8.85
CA GLY A 31 15.48 -2.56 -8.19
C GLY A 31 16.26 -3.63 -7.43
N VAL A 32 15.62 -4.72 -7.00
CA VAL A 32 16.27 -5.86 -6.34
C VAL A 32 16.85 -6.85 -7.36
N PHE A 33 16.19 -7.03 -8.51
CA PHE A 33 16.56 -8.08 -9.49
C PHE A 33 17.21 -7.58 -10.78
N GLY A 34 17.08 -6.28 -11.13
CA GLY A 34 17.44 -5.78 -12.47
C GLY A 34 18.34 -4.55 -12.51
N LEU A 35 18.54 -3.86 -11.38
CA LEU A 35 19.39 -2.67 -11.29
C LEU A 35 20.29 -2.84 -10.06
N ASP A 36 21.58 -2.52 -10.19
CA ASP A 36 22.56 -2.50 -9.09
C ASP A 36 22.26 -1.30 -8.16
N ILE A 37 21.08 -1.30 -7.56
CA ILE A 37 20.59 -0.23 -6.71
C ILE A 37 21.15 -0.45 -5.32
N SER A 38 21.77 0.61 -4.77
CA SER A 38 22.28 0.57 -3.40
C SER A 38 21.19 0.12 -2.41
N ASN A 39 21.58 -0.70 -1.45
CA ASN A 39 20.68 -1.22 -0.41
C ASN A 39 19.85 -0.13 0.30
N TYR A 40 20.36 1.10 0.39
CA TYR A 40 19.66 2.22 1.00
C TYR A 40 18.45 2.68 0.18
N PHE A 41 18.54 2.66 -1.15
CA PHE A 41 17.46 3.10 -2.01
C PHE A 41 16.31 2.08 -2.03
N THR A 42 16.64 0.77 -2.01
CA THR A 42 15.66 -0.31 -1.81
C THR A 42 14.93 -0.17 -0.48
N ALA A 43 15.67 0.15 0.60
CA ALA A 43 15.07 0.38 1.92
C ALA A 43 14.12 1.59 1.92
N ILE A 44 14.49 2.70 1.27
CA ILE A 44 13.66 3.91 1.15
C ILE A 44 12.36 3.61 0.38
N ILE A 45 12.44 2.92 -0.77
CA ILE A 45 11.25 2.54 -1.54
C ILE A 45 10.35 1.61 -0.72
N GLY A 46 10.95 0.64 -0.01
CA GLY A 46 10.21 -0.24 0.90
C GLY A 46 9.40 0.57 1.91
N LEU A 47 10.05 1.53 2.58
CA LEU A 47 9.43 2.41 3.57
C LEU A 47 8.26 3.22 2.98
N LEU A 48 8.41 3.73 1.75
CA LEU A 48 7.34 4.44 1.05
C LEU A 48 6.13 3.55 0.76
N ILE A 49 6.35 2.30 0.33
CA ILE A 49 5.27 1.32 0.10
C ILE A 49 4.52 1.07 1.41
N GLY A 50 5.25 0.87 2.51
CA GLY A 50 4.66 0.66 3.84
C GLY A 50 3.77 1.83 4.27
N LEU A 51 4.28 3.07 4.17
CA LEU A 51 3.51 4.27 4.53
C LEU A 51 2.25 4.44 3.68
N ILE A 52 2.37 4.28 2.36
CA ILE A 52 1.23 4.42 1.44
C ILE A 52 0.18 3.34 1.71
N SER A 53 0.60 2.12 2.00
CA SER A 53 -0.31 1.00 2.35
C SER A 53 -1.04 1.26 3.67
N ILE A 54 -0.35 1.78 4.69
CA ILE A 54 -0.98 2.16 5.98
C ILE A 54 -2.02 3.27 5.76
N ILE A 55 -1.67 4.31 5.00
CA ILE A 55 -2.61 5.39 4.67
C ILE A 55 -3.81 4.83 3.91
N GLY A 56 -3.58 3.97 2.92
CA GLY A 56 -4.64 3.29 2.15
C GLY A 56 -5.58 2.48 3.04
N ILE A 57 -5.04 1.72 4.01
CA ILE A 57 -5.82 0.97 5.00
C ILE A 57 -6.69 1.91 5.86
N VAL A 58 -6.13 3.03 6.35
CA VAL A 58 -6.89 4.00 7.17
C VAL A 58 -8.07 4.60 6.39
N TYR A 59 -7.87 4.96 5.13
CA TYR A 59 -8.96 5.45 4.27
C TYR A 59 -9.97 4.34 3.93
N SER A 60 -9.52 3.11 3.72
CA SER A 60 -10.40 1.96 3.54
C SER A 60 -11.27 1.68 4.77
N PHE A 61 -10.71 1.72 5.99
CA PHE A 61 -11.48 1.55 7.23
C PHE A 61 -12.54 2.64 7.41
N LYS A 62 -12.20 3.89 7.13
CA LYS A 62 -13.18 5.00 7.13
C LYS A 62 -14.30 4.77 6.11
N SER A 63 -14.00 4.17 4.96
CA SER A 63 -15.01 3.84 3.94
C SER A 63 -15.86 2.60 4.27
N LEU A 64 -15.35 1.66 5.08
CA LEU A 64 -16.03 0.42 5.48
C LEU A 64 -17.10 0.63 6.56
N GLN A 65 -17.01 1.74 7.31
CA GLN A 65 -18.01 2.13 8.32
C GLN A 65 -19.31 2.70 7.71
N GLU A 66 -19.36 2.90 6.38
CA GLU A 66 -20.53 3.34 5.63
C GLU A 66 -21.00 2.21 4.68
N PRO A 67 -22.29 2.09 4.32
CA PRO A 67 -22.79 0.98 3.49
C PRO A 67 -22.02 0.90 2.17
N THR A 68 -21.21 -0.16 2.03
CA THR A 68 -20.06 -0.20 1.12
C THR A 68 -20.39 -0.63 -0.31
N GLY A 69 -19.84 0.12 -1.28
CA GLY A 69 -19.66 -0.37 -2.65
C GLY A 69 -18.40 -1.24 -2.78
N ILE A 70 -18.39 -2.15 -3.77
CA ILE A 70 -17.33 -3.14 -4.07
C ILE A 70 -15.92 -2.55 -4.10
N ARG A 71 -15.75 -1.29 -4.53
CA ARG A 71 -14.44 -0.62 -4.61
C ARG A 71 -13.76 -0.42 -3.25
N SER A 72 -14.53 -0.20 -2.18
CA SER A 72 -13.98 0.00 -0.84
C SER A 72 -13.38 -1.29 -0.27
N VAL A 73 -14.11 -2.40 -0.44
CA VAL A 73 -13.69 -3.75 -0.05
C VAL A 73 -12.46 -4.16 -0.84
N PHE A 74 -12.45 -3.91 -2.15
CA PHE A 74 -11.30 -4.19 -2.99
C PHE A 74 -10.07 -3.36 -2.59
N GLY A 75 -10.23 -2.06 -2.35
CA GLY A 75 -9.13 -1.20 -1.87
C GLY A 75 -8.59 -1.64 -0.51
N PHE A 76 -9.45 -2.14 0.38
CA PHE A 76 -9.02 -2.67 1.67
C PHE A 76 -8.16 -3.93 1.52
N ILE A 77 -8.63 -4.91 0.74
CA ILE A 77 -7.89 -6.14 0.47
C ILE A 77 -6.53 -5.81 -0.17
N LEU A 78 -6.52 -4.92 -1.15
CA LEU A 78 -5.32 -4.58 -1.92
C LEU A 78 -4.27 -3.86 -1.05
N ASN A 79 -4.66 -2.88 -0.25
CA ASN A 79 -3.74 -2.23 0.70
C ASN A 79 -3.31 -3.19 1.82
N GLY A 80 -4.19 -4.09 2.27
CA GLY A 80 -3.87 -5.11 3.28
C GLY A 80 -2.80 -6.10 2.79
N VAL A 81 -2.96 -6.63 1.58
CA VAL A 81 -1.95 -7.50 0.95
C VAL A 81 -0.61 -6.78 0.82
N MET A 82 -0.61 -5.51 0.43
CA MET A 82 0.62 -4.72 0.32
C MET A 82 1.30 -4.45 1.65
N ALA A 83 0.54 -4.17 2.71
CA ALA A 83 1.09 -4.02 4.04
C ALA A 83 1.76 -5.33 4.52
N ILE A 84 1.13 -6.49 4.28
CA ILE A 84 1.72 -7.79 4.63
C ILE A 84 3.00 -8.04 3.84
N LEU A 85 3.00 -7.81 2.53
CA LEU A 85 4.18 -7.95 1.68
C LEU A 85 5.32 -7.03 2.13
N PHE A 86 5.01 -5.79 2.51
CA PHE A 86 5.99 -4.87 3.09
C PHE A 86 6.62 -5.44 4.36
N VAL A 87 5.82 -5.94 5.30
CA VAL A 87 6.33 -6.54 6.56
C VAL A 87 7.23 -7.74 6.28
N ILE A 88 6.81 -8.66 5.41
CA ILE A 88 7.61 -9.85 5.07
C ILE A 88 8.96 -9.43 4.45
N THR A 89 8.93 -8.48 3.50
CA THR A 89 10.14 -8.01 2.81
C THR A 89 11.08 -7.28 3.77
N PHE A 90 10.53 -6.44 4.65
CA PHE A 90 11.29 -5.68 5.63
C PHE A 90 11.91 -6.61 6.68
N VAL A 91 11.14 -7.54 7.25
CA VAL A 91 11.65 -8.53 8.20
C VAL A 91 12.71 -9.42 7.56
N GLY A 92 12.47 -9.89 6.33
CA GLY A 92 13.46 -10.68 5.57
C GLY A 92 14.77 -9.94 5.32
N PHE A 93 14.71 -8.64 5.04
CA PHE A 93 15.90 -7.80 4.88
C PHE A 93 16.69 -7.61 6.18
N PHE A 94 16.02 -7.49 7.33
CA PHE A 94 16.70 -7.40 8.62
C PHE A 94 17.33 -8.74 9.04
N LEU A 95 16.61 -9.84 8.85
CA LEU A 95 17.11 -11.19 9.16
C LEU A 95 18.28 -11.63 8.28
N SER A 96 18.37 -11.15 7.04
CA SER A 96 19.51 -11.48 6.16
C SER A 96 20.79 -10.70 6.50
N ARG A 97 20.71 -9.70 7.39
CA ARG A 97 21.86 -8.88 7.83
C ARG A 97 22.40 -9.23 9.22
N THR A 98 21.72 -10.08 9.97
CA THR A 98 22.22 -10.74 11.19
C THR A 98 22.98 -12.01 10.84
#